data_AF-A0A7Y5RGI3-F1
#
_entry.id   AF-A0A7Y5RGI3-F1
#
_cell.length_a   1.000
_cell.length_b   1.000
_cell.length_c   1.000
_cell.angle_alpha   90.00
_cell.angle_beta   90.00
_cell.angle_gamma   90.00
#
_symmetry.space_group_name_H-M   'P 1'
#
loop_
_entity.id
_entity.type
_entity.pdbx_description
1 polymer ?
#
loop_
_entity_poly.entity_id
_entity_poly.type
_entity_poly.pdbx_seq_one_letter_code
_entity_poly.pdbx_strand_id
1 'polypeptide(L)' 'MLRSQVANGVITGRLTDSTGAVVSNAQVTLTKTDTGLTLTTQTNSDGIYS' A
#
# COMPACT_ATOMS: atom_id res chain seq x y z
N MET A 1 -34.43 1.84 1.50
CA MET A 1 -33.19 2.54 1.12
C MET A 1 -32.01 1.66 1.54
N LEU A 2 -31.36 0.94 0.62
CA LEU A 2 -30.19 0.13 0.95
C LEU A 2 -28.94 1.01 0.84
N ARG A 3 -28.25 1.28 1.95
CA ARG A 3 -26.96 1.99 1.93
C ARG A 3 -25.87 0.92 1.77
N SER A 4 -25.23 0.85 0.60
CA SER A 4 -24.00 0.07 0.45
C SER A 4 -22.85 0.91 1.01
N GLN A 5 -22.31 0.51 2.16
CA GLN A 5 -21.01 1.02 2.60
C GLN A 5 -19.95 0.24 1.80
N VAL A 6 -19.26 0.92 0.89
CA VAL A 6 -18.02 0.36 0.34
C VAL A 6 -17.01 0.35 1.48
N ALA A 7 -16.66 -0.83 1.97
CA ALA A 7 -15.52 -0.98 2.87
C ALA A 7 -14.25 -0.88 2.02
N ASN A 8 -13.75 0.34 1.81
CA ASN A 8 -12.42 0.53 1.27
C ASN A 8 -11.42 0.20 2.39
N GLY A 9 -10.83 -0.99 2.34
CA GLY A 9 -9.69 -1.33 3.18
C GLY A 9 -8.48 -0.49 2.77
N VAL A 10 -7.74 0.01 3.76
CA VAL A 10 -6.48 0.74 3.55
C VAL A 10 -5.35 -0.18 3.98
N ILE A 11 -4.32 -0.33 3.15
CA ILE A 11 -3.12 -1.11 3.47
C ILE A 11 -1.97 -0.13 3.61
N THR A 12 -1.50 0.07 4.85
CA THR A 12 -0.33 0.90 5.12
C THR A 12 0.87 0.05 5.52
N GLY A 13 2.05 0.51 5.17
CA GLY A 13 3.30 -0.12 5.59
C GLY A 13 4.49 0.82 5.46
N ARG A 14 5.64 0.37 5.97
CA ARG A 14 6.92 1.09 5.89
C ARG A 14 7.96 0.19 5.25
N LEU A 15 8.66 0.72 4.25
CA LEU A 15 9.71 0.00 3.53
C LEU A 15 11.09 0.37 4.07
N THR A 16 11.85 -0.65 4.47
CA THR A 16 13.24 -0.53 4.92
C THR A 16 14.15 -1.54 4.23
N ASP A 17 15.43 -1.22 4.09
CA ASP A 17 16.45 -2.18 3.62
C ASP A 17 17.01 -3.06 4.75
N SER A 18 17.98 -3.93 4.44
CA SER A 18 18.60 -4.85 5.39
C SER A 18 19.44 -4.17 6.48
N THR A 19 19.78 -2.90 6.32
CA THR A 19 20.48 -2.09 7.33
C THR A 19 19.50 -1.37 8.26
N GLY A 20 18.20 -1.37 7.92
CA GLY A 20 17.14 -0.66 8.64
C GLY A 20 16.88 0.76 8.14
N ALA A 21 17.57 1.21 7.08
CA ALA A 21 17.32 2.51 6.47
C ALA A 21 16.00 2.52 5.69
N VAL A 22 15.30 3.66 5.67
CA VAL A 22 14.04 3.81 4.92
C VAL A 22 14.29 3.91 3.42
N VAL A 23 13.42 3.30 2.63
CA VAL A 23 13.48 3.37 1.16
C VAL A 23 12.36 4.28 0.65
N SER A 24 12.72 5.48 0.22
CA SER A 24 11.80 6.47 -0.34
C SER A 24 11.65 6.33 -1.86
N ASN A 25 10.52 6.82 -2.41
CA ASN A 25 10.19 6.78 -3.84
C ASN A 25 10.21 5.36 -4.44
N ALA A 26 10.01 4.33 -3.62
CA ALA A 26 9.91 2.96 -4.09
C ALA A 26 8.50 2.70 -4.60
N GLN A 27 8.39 2.09 -5.77
CA GLN A 27 7.11 1.64 -6.30
C GLN A 27 6.64 0.39 -5.55
N VAL A 28 5.43 0.44 -5.01
CA VAL A 28 4.78 -0.68 -4.32
C VAL A 28 3.54 -1.07 -5.10
N THR A 29 3.44 -2.35 -5.46
CA THR A 29 2.25 -2.92 -6.10
C THR A 29 1.61 -3.92 -5.15
N LEU A 30 0.35 -3.66 -4.79
CA LEU A 30 -0.47 -4.52 -3.97
C LEU A 30 -1.43 -5.29 -4.87
N THR A 31 -1.41 -6.61 -4.78
CA THR A 31 -2.32 -7.49 -5.53
C THR A 31 -3.27 -8.17 -4.57
N LYS A 32 -4.57 -7.93 -4.74
CA LYS A 32 -5.61 -8.69 -4.06
C LYS A 32 -5.76 -10.05 -4.73
N THR A 33 -5.25 -11.09 -4.08
CA THR A 33 -5.18 -12.46 -4.61
C THR A 33 -6.52 -13.03 -5.04
N ASP A 34 -7.58 -12.65 -4.33
CA ASP A 34 -8.92 -13.22 -4.54
C ASP A 34 -9.64 -12.63 -5.76
N THR A 35 -9.29 -11.40 -6.16
CA THR A 35 -9.98 -10.68 -7.26
C THR A 35 -9.05 -10.28 -8.40
N GLY A 36 -7.73 -10.44 -8.22
CA GLY A 36 -6.71 -9.95 -9.16
C GLY A 36 -6.59 -8.43 -9.22
N LEU A 37 -7.24 -7.67 -8.32
CA LEU A 37 -7.15 -6.21 -8.31
C LEU A 37 -5.73 -5.78 -7.93
N THR A 38 -5.14 -4.90 -8.72
CA THR A 38 -3.81 -4.33 -8.46
C THR A 38 -3.92 -2.85 -8.10
N LEU A 39 -3.29 -2.46 -7.00
CA LEU A 39 -3.11 -1.07 -6.60
C LEU A 39 -1.62 -0.74 -6.63
N THR A 40 -1.27 0.40 -7.21
CA THR A 40 0.12 0.86 -7.28
C THR A 40 0.25 2.18 -6.53
N THR A 41 1.22 2.24 -5.63
CA THR A 41 1.53 3.40 -4.81
C THR A 41 3.05 3.60 -4.75
N GLN A 42 3.50 4.69 -4.14
CA GLN A 42 4.92 4.97 -3.93
C GLN A 42 5.18 5.30 -2.47
N THR A 43 6.33 4.89 -1.95
CA THR A 43 6.74 5.28 -0.60
C THR A 43 7.11 6.76 -0.53
N ASN A 44 6.71 7.45 0.54
CA ASN A 44 7.10 8.82 0.81
C ASN A 44 8.55 8.93 1.33
N SER A 45 8.97 10.13 1.76
CA SER A 45 10.30 10.38 2.33
C SER A 45 10.63 9.55 3.58
N ASP A 46 9.60 9.10 4.31
CA ASP A 46 9.72 8.28 5.52
C ASP A 46 9.63 6.77 5.22
N GLY A 47 9.55 6.40 3.93
CA GLY A 47 9.37 5.02 3.48
C GLY A 47 7.94 4.50 3.65
N ILE A 48 6.96 5.34 3.93
CA ILE A 48 5.57 4.94 4.20
C ILE A 48 4.78 4.88 2.89
N TYR A 49 4.00 3.81 2.71
CA TYR A 49 3.00 3.67 1.65
C TYR A 49 1.60 3.41 2.25
N SER A 50 0.56 3.73 1.47
CA SER A 50 -0.87 3.55 1.79
C SER A 50 -1.68 3.20 0.56
#